data_AF-A0A0A8F1E9-F1
#
_entry.id   AF-A0A0A8F1E9-F1
#
_cell.length_a   1.000
_cell.length_b   1.000
_cell.length_c   1.000
_cell.angle_alpha   90.00
_cell.angle_beta   90.00
_cell.angle_gamma   90.00
#
_symmetry.space_group_name_H-M   'P 1'
#
loop_
_entity.id
_entity.type
_entity.pdbx_description
1 polymer ?
#
loop_
_entity_poly.entity_id
_entity_poly.type
_entity_poly.pdbx_seq_one_letter_code
_entity_poly.pdbx_strand_id
1 'polypeptide(L)'
;MSPAALVDTVGLTGGQVARFFERTDPDASSLGVSWAGVDPAPMWLDSARDFTEFWTHRQQIRHAVGQDTDPDPRFLSVVLDTFMRALPHTLHEVQAPVGTQIQVRVDGPAGGTWTATATGPRWSLAEPRTARPTALVRLDTETAWRLCTRGIQPATALARVDGERDLAEAACRIVSIVY
;
A
#
# COMPACT_ATOMS: atom_id res chain seq x y z
N MET A 1 9.68 30.39 -6.97
CA MET A 1 8.85 30.38 -5.74
C MET A 1 9.79 30.38 -4.54
N SER A 2 9.52 31.14 -3.48
CA SER A 2 10.36 31.12 -2.27
C SER A 2 9.99 29.94 -1.36
N PRO A 3 10.87 29.49 -0.45
CA PRO A 3 10.54 28.43 0.52
C PRO A 3 9.30 28.74 1.37
N ALA A 4 9.14 29.99 1.83
CA ALA A 4 7.96 30.40 2.60
C ALA A 4 6.67 30.28 1.78
N ALA A 5 6.69 30.75 0.52
CA ALA A 5 5.53 30.65 -0.37
C ALA A 5 5.15 29.19 -0.67
N LEU A 6 6.13 28.28 -0.78
CA LEU A 6 5.88 26.84 -0.91
C LEU A 6 5.17 26.28 0.32
N VAL A 7 5.67 26.57 1.51
CA VAL A 7 5.07 26.10 2.79
C VAL A 7 3.65 26.63 2.95
N ASP A 8 3.42 27.91 2.68
CA ASP A 8 2.09 28.52 2.76
C ASP A 8 1.11 27.87 1.78
N THR A 9 1.57 27.59 0.56
CA THR A 9 0.76 26.93 -0.48
C THR A 9 0.39 25.51 -0.06
N VAL A 10 1.35 24.73 0.46
CA VAL A 10 1.10 23.36 0.95
C VAL A 10 0.15 23.38 2.15
N GLY A 11 0.32 24.31 3.08
CA GLY A 11 -0.59 24.46 4.23
C GLY A 11 -2.02 24.81 3.82
N LEU A 12 -2.19 25.75 2.89
CA LEU A 12 -3.50 26.16 2.40
C LEU A 12 -4.20 25.03 1.65
N THR A 13 -3.52 24.42 0.68
CA THR A 13 -4.09 23.36 -0.17
C THR A 13 -4.36 22.09 0.64
N GLY A 14 -3.44 21.67 1.52
CA GLY A 14 -3.64 20.53 2.41
C GLY A 14 -4.85 20.73 3.33
N GLY A 15 -5.03 21.94 3.88
CA GLY A 15 -6.21 22.27 4.69
C GLY A 15 -7.53 22.30 3.90
N GLN A 16 -7.50 22.57 2.59
CA GLN A 16 -8.68 22.46 1.72
C GLN A 16 -9.02 20.99 1.42
N VAL A 17 -8.01 20.17 1.11
CA VAL A 17 -8.16 18.72 0.86
C VAL A 17 -8.73 18.01 2.08
N ALA A 18 -8.20 18.27 3.28
CA ALA A 18 -8.71 17.67 4.51
C ALA A 18 -10.20 17.99 4.73
N ARG A 19 -10.59 19.27 4.60
CA ARG A 19 -11.99 19.70 4.73
C ARG A 19 -12.91 19.12 3.67
N PHE A 20 -12.39 18.83 2.48
CA PHE A 20 -13.14 18.13 1.44
C PHE A 20 -13.42 16.68 1.87
N PHE A 21 -12.39 15.92 2.24
CA PHE A 21 -12.56 14.53 2.67
C PHE A 21 -13.43 14.38 3.93
N GLU A 22 -13.34 15.31 4.90
CA GLU A 22 -14.18 15.32 6.11
C GLU A 22 -15.70 15.43 5.83
N ARG A 23 -16.08 15.94 4.65
CA ARG A 23 -17.49 16.23 4.30
C ARG A 23 -18.08 15.24 3.31
N THR A 24 -17.27 14.34 2.77
CA THR A 24 -17.73 13.41 1.75
C THR A 24 -18.20 12.10 2.37
N ASP A 25 -19.22 11.50 1.77
CA ASP A 25 -19.62 10.12 2.06
C ASP A 25 -18.51 9.15 1.63
N PRO A 26 -17.89 8.38 2.55
CA PRO A 26 -16.83 7.44 2.22
C PRO A 26 -17.22 6.36 1.20
N ASP A 27 -18.51 6.05 1.07
CA ASP A 27 -19.03 5.02 0.17
C ASP A 27 -19.47 5.59 -1.20
N ALA A 28 -19.42 6.91 -1.38
CA ALA A 28 -19.73 7.53 -2.67
C ALA A 28 -18.70 7.15 -3.74
N SER A 29 -19.14 7.13 -5.00
CA SER A 29 -18.26 6.92 -6.17
C SER A 29 -17.29 8.11 -6.33
N SER A 30 -16.01 7.82 -6.58
CA SER A 30 -14.95 8.81 -6.86
C SER A 30 -14.08 8.39 -8.06
N LEU A 31 -12.95 9.08 -8.24
CA LEU A 31 -11.91 8.77 -9.21
C LEU A 31 -11.35 7.35 -8.99
N GLY A 32 -11.04 6.66 -10.08
CA GLY A 32 -10.40 5.35 -10.02
C GLY A 32 -9.00 5.38 -9.40
N VAL A 33 -8.67 4.33 -8.66
CA VAL A 33 -7.33 4.10 -8.12
C VAL A 33 -6.66 3.02 -8.97
N SER A 34 -5.93 3.47 -9.99
CA SER A 34 -5.38 2.63 -11.06
C SER A 34 -4.48 1.52 -10.55
N TRP A 35 -3.58 1.83 -9.61
CA TRP A 35 -2.66 0.84 -9.01
C TRP A 35 -3.37 -0.22 -8.15
N ALA A 36 -4.61 0.05 -7.70
CA ALA A 36 -5.46 -0.92 -7.02
C ALA A 36 -6.38 -1.67 -7.98
N GLY A 37 -6.44 -1.26 -9.25
CA GLY A 37 -7.37 -1.82 -10.25
C GLY A 37 -8.85 -1.57 -9.93
N VAL A 38 -9.17 -0.48 -9.22
CA VAL A 38 -10.55 -0.14 -8.83
C VAL A 38 -11.00 1.13 -9.55
N ASP A 39 -11.98 1.01 -10.44
CA ASP A 39 -12.53 2.12 -11.23
C ASP A 39 -14.03 1.89 -11.53
N PRO A 40 -14.95 2.78 -11.08
CA PRO A 40 -14.68 3.87 -10.13
C PRO A 40 -14.29 3.33 -8.76
N ALA A 41 -13.50 4.09 -8.00
CA ALA A 41 -13.19 3.75 -6.62
C ALA A 41 -14.24 4.34 -5.66
N PRO A 42 -14.46 3.70 -4.50
CA PRO A 42 -15.18 4.37 -3.42
C PRO A 42 -14.33 5.53 -2.87
N MET A 43 -14.98 6.58 -2.39
CA MET A 43 -14.34 7.80 -1.89
C MET A 43 -13.34 7.51 -0.76
N TRP A 44 -13.58 6.51 0.08
CA TRP A 44 -12.61 6.12 1.12
C TRP A 44 -11.27 5.68 0.52
N LEU A 45 -11.28 4.97 -0.62
CA LEU A 45 -10.05 4.46 -1.25
C LEU A 45 -9.30 5.59 -1.95
N ASP A 46 -10.03 6.50 -2.59
CA ASP A 46 -9.46 7.72 -3.18
C ASP A 46 -8.82 8.62 -2.11
N SER A 47 -9.55 8.88 -1.02
CA SER A 47 -9.05 9.66 0.12
C SER A 47 -7.81 9.01 0.77
N ALA A 48 -7.83 7.68 0.93
CA ALA A 48 -6.73 6.93 1.50
C ALA A 48 -5.50 6.94 0.56
N ARG A 49 -5.71 6.83 -0.76
CA ARG A 49 -4.67 6.97 -1.77
C ARG A 49 -3.99 8.33 -1.67
N ASP A 50 -4.74 9.42 -1.60
CA ASP A 50 -4.17 10.76 -1.41
C ASP A 50 -3.42 10.90 -0.08
N PHE A 51 -3.95 10.32 0.99
CA PHE A 51 -3.26 10.29 2.27
C PHE A 51 -1.90 9.57 2.18
N THR A 52 -1.81 8.46 1.43
CA THR A 52 -0.54 7.76 1.25
C THR A 52 0.51 8.57 0.49
N GLU A 53 0.11 9.43 -0.45
CA GLU A 53 1.01 10.34 -1.17
C GLU A 53 1.59 11.40 -0.22
N PHE A 54 0.73 12.07 0.58
CA PHE A 54 1.19 13.04 1.58
C PHE A 54 2.12 12.40 2.61
N TRP A 55 1.77 11.21 3.11
CA TRP A 55 2.58 10.49 4.07
C TRP A 55 3.94 10.10 3.47
N THR A 56 3.96 9.53 2.26
CA THR A 56 5.20 9.09 1.59
C THR A 56 6.15 10.25 1.36
N HIS A 57 5.67 11.37 0.83
CA HIS A 57 6.51 12.55 0.62
C HIS A 57 7.02 13.16 1.91
N ARG A 58 6.23 13.15 2.99
CA ARG A 58 6.71 13.54 4.32
C ARG A 58 7.89 12.67 4.75
N GLN A 59 7.85 11.35 4.54
CA GLN A 59 8.95 10.47 4.93
C GLN A 59 10.20 10.69 4.07
N GLN A 60 10.02 10.91 2.77
CA GLN A 60 11.13 11.24 1.87
C GLN A 60 11.85 12.53 2.30
N ILE A 61 11.09 13.57 2.69
CA ILE A 61 11.64 14.81 3.23
C ILE A 61 12.39 14.54 4.54
N ARG A 62 11.79 13.77 5.46
CA ARG A 62 12.42 13.40 6.73
C ARG A 62 13.77 12.71 6.50
N HIS A 63 13.80 11.70 5.64
CA HIS A 63 15.03 10.97 5.31
C HIS A 63 16.08 11.89 4.68
N ALA A 64 15.68 12.79 3.78
CA ALA A 64 16.58 13.74 3.14
C ALA A 64 17.26 14.71 4.14
N VAL A 65 16.61 14.99 5.28
CA VAL A 65 17.17 15.82 6.36
C VAL A 65 17.76 15.00 7.51
N GLY A 66 17.98 13.69 7.31
CA GLY A 66 18.61 12.80 8.29
C GLY A 66 17.71 12.39 9.46
N GLN A 67 16.39 12.53 9.32
CA GLN A 67 15.41 12.03 10.28
C GLN A 67 14.90 10.65 9.89
N ASP A 68 14.58 9.83 10.88
CA ASP A 68 13.94 8.53 10.68
C ASP A 68 12.48 8.67 10.21
N THR A 69 11.92 7.60 9.67
CA THR A 69 10.49 7.45 9.37
C THR A 69 9.65 7.83 10.60
N ASP A 70 8.53 8.52 10.39
CA ASP A 70 7.60 8.89 11.46
C ASP A 70 7.19 7.65 12.29
N PRO A 71 7.41 7.65 13.62
CA PRO A 71 7.17 6.49 14.45
C PRO A 71 5.70 6.28 14.81
N ASP A 72 4.78 7.21 14.47
CA ASP A 72 3.35 7.06 14.81
C ASP A 72 2.71 5.88 14.07
N PRO A 73 2.38 4.78 14.78
CA PRO A 73 1.91 3.58 14.13
C PRO A 73 0.49 3.73 13.56
N ARG A 74 -0.29 4.71 14.02
CA ARG A 74 -1.69 4.90 13.61
C ARG A 74 -1.80 5.30 12.14
N PHE A 75 -0.87 6.15 11.69
CA PHE A 75 -0.85 6.59 10.29
C PHE A 75 -0.25 5.52 9.39
N LEU A 76 0.85 4.90 9.84
CA LEU A 76 1.52 3.87 9.06
C LEU A 76 0.65 2.62 8.86
N SER A 77 -0.18 2.24 9.84
CA SER A 77 -1.11 1.11 9.66
C SER A 77 -2.13 1.38 8.56
N VAL A 78 -2.66 2.61 8.48
CA VAL A 78 -3.59 3.02 7.41
C VAL A 78 -2.89 3.03 6.05
N VAL A 79 -1.66 3.55 5.99
CA VAL A 79 -0.85 3.56 4.76
C VAL A 79 -0.58 2.15 4.27
N LEU A 80 -0.15 1.24 5.15
CA LEU A 80 0.12 -0.14 4.78
C LEU A 80 -1.15 -0.86 4.33
N ASP A 81 -2.27 -0.69 5.03
CA ASP A 81 -3.54 -1.29 4.60
C ASP A 81 -3.97 -0.79 3.21
N THR A 82 -3.79 0.50 2.96
CA THR A 82 -4.11 1.14 1.68
C THR A 82 -3.21 0.61 0.56
N PHE A 83 -1.90 0.54 0.78
CA PHE A 83 -0.97 -0.04 -0.20
C PHE A 83 -1.32 -1.50 -0.52
N MET A 84 -1.71 -2.29 0.47
CA MET A 84 -2.04 -3.70 0.27
C MET A 84 -3.31 -3.93 -0.55
N ARG A 85 -4.15 -2.89 -0.76
CA ARG A 85 -5.23 -2.90 -1.76
C ARG A 85 -4.71 -3.13 -3.18
N ALA A 86 -3.43 -2.87 -3.45
CA ALA A 86 -2.77 -3.15 -4.71
C ALA A 86 -2.44 -4.64 -4.93
N LEU A 87 -2.44 -5.49 -3.89
CA LEU A 87 -2.01 -6.89 -4.03
C LEU A 87 -2.81 -7.68 -5.09
N PRO A 88 -4.15 -7.64 -5.11
CA PRO A 88 -4.93 -8.34 -6.15
C PRO A 88 -4.59 -7.87 -7.56
N HIS A 89 -4.42 -6.56 -7.73
CA HIS A 89 -4.07 -5.97 -9.01
C HIS A 89 -2.64 -6.32 -9.39
N THR A 90 -1.69 -6.33 -8.46
CA THR A 90 -0.30 -6.74 -8.70
C THR A 90 -0.21 -8.19 -9.22
N LEU A 91 -1.08 -9.06 -8.72
CA LEU A 91 -1.10 -10.48 -9.04
C LEU A 91 -1.97 -10.84 -10.25
N HIS A 92 -2.62 -9.87 -10.91
CA HIS A 92 -3.65 -10.16 -11.92
C HIS A 92 -3.18 -11.01 -13.10
N GLU A 93 -1.90 -10.97 -13.47
CA GLU A 93 -1.31 -11.80 -14.53
C GLU A 93 -0.83 -13.18 -14.04
N VAL A 94 -0.74 -13.37 -12.72
CA VAL A 94 -0.25 -14.62 -12.11
C VAL A 94 -1.34 -15.68 -12.16
N GLN A 95 -1.12 -16.70 -12.98
CA GLN A 95 -2.01 -17.87 -13.05
C GLN A 95 -1.73 -18.80 -11.89
N ALA A 96 -2.76 -19.14 -11.12
CA ALA A 96 -2.67 -20.07 -10.00
C ALA A 96 -3.98 -20.85 -9.82
N PRO A 97 -3.94 -22.08 -9.27
CA PRO A 97 -5.15 -22.80 -8.90
C PRO A 97 -6.05 -21.98 -7.97
N VAL A 98 -7.37 -22.11 -8.12
CA VAL A 98 -8.34 -21.48 -7.21
C VAL A 98 -8.03 -21.90 -5.77
N GLY A 99 -8.00 -20.93 -4.86
CA GLY A 99 -7.65 -21.15 -3.46
C GLY A 99 -6.16 -21.06 -3.14
N THR A 100 -5.29 -20.85 -4.14
CA THR A 100 -3.88 -20.49 -3.89
C THR A 100 -3.81 -19.21 -3.09
N GLN A 101 -2.97 -19.18 -2.05
CA GLN A 101 -2.84 -18.04 -1.15
C GLN A 101 -1.42 -17.51 -1.06
N ILE A 102 -1.31 -16.19 -1.17
CA ILE A 102 -0.09 -15.46 -0.86
C ILE A 102 -0.39 -14.57 0.34
N GLN A 103 0.44 -14.68 1.37
CA GLN A 103 0.34 -13.85 2.56
C GLN A 103 1.49 -12.84 2.59
N VAL A 104 1.18 -11.58 2.81
CA VAL A 104 2.16 -10.54 3.15
C VAL A 104 1.98 -10.22 4.61
N ARG A 105 3.04 -10.44 5.40
CA ARG A 105 3.08 -10.13 6.82
C ARG A 105 4.08 -9.01 7.06
N VAL A 106 3.61 -7.92 7.62
CA VAL A 106 4.46 -6.83 8.08
C VAL A 106 4.54 -6.89 9.59
N ASP A 107 5.74 -7.05 10.14
CA ASP A 107 5.97 -7.09 11.57
C ASP A 107 6.09 -5.66 12.15
N GLY A 108 5.74 -5.50 13.43
CA GLY A 108 5.83 -4.23 14.16
C GLY A 108 4.47 -3.62 14.52
N PRO A 109 4.43 -2.52 15.30
CA PRO A 109 3.19 -1.96 15.85
C PRO A 109 2.19 -1.46 14.80
N ALA A 110 2.68 -0.99 13.65
CA ALA A 110 1.87 -0.57 12.52
C ALA A 110 1.62 -1.70 11.52
N GLY A 111 2.23 -2.87 11.75
CA GLY A 111 2.21 -4.00 10.86
C GLY A 111 0.85 -4.69 10.79
N GLY A 112 0.76 -5.70 9.93
CA GLY A 112 -0.49 -6.39 9.63
C GLY A 112 -0.25 -7.66 8.84
N THR A 113 -1.33 -8.34 8.49
CA THR A 113 -1.28 -9.53 7.65
C THR A 113 -2.38 -9.46 6.61
N TRP A 114 -1.99 -9.44 5.34
CA TRP A 114 -2.88 -9.40 4.20
C TRP A 114 -2.73 -10.69 3.41
N THR A 115 -3.85 -11.27 2.97
CA THR A 115 -3.86 -12.53 2.22
C THR A 115 -4.55 -12.29 0.89
N ALA A 116 -3.82 -12.49 -0.21
CA ALA A 116 -4.40 -12.53 -1.54
C ALA A 116 -4.71 -14.00 -1.90
N THR A 117 -5.94 -14.26 -2.31
CA THR A 117 -6.43 -15.58 -2.71
C THR A 117 -6.80 -15.57 -4.19
N ALA A 118 -6.33 -16.55 -4.96
CA ALA A 118 -6.75 -16.75 -6.33
C ALA A 118 -8.22 -17.23 -6.37
N THR A 119 -9.08 -16.51 -7.08
CA THR A 119 -10.53 -16.79 -7.21
C THR A 119 -10.90 -17.26 -8.62
N GLY A 120 -9.92 -17.70 -9.41
CA GLY A 120 -10.06 -18.10 -10.81
C GLY A 120 -9.23 -17.16 -11.68
N PRO A 121 -9.83 -16.34 -12.55
CA PRO A 121 -9.08 -15.40 -13.40
C PRO A 121 -8.59 -14.16 -12.65
N ARG A 122 -8.84 -14.05 -11.34
CA ARG A 122 -8.54 -12.87 -10.52
C ARG A 122 -7.98 -13.28 -9.18
N TRP A 123 -7.39 -12.31 -8.50
CA TRP A 123 -7.03 -12.39 -7.10
C TRP A 123 -7.97 -11.52 -6.27
N SER A 124 -8.13 -11.84 -5.00
CA SER A 124 -8.93 -11.08 -4.05
C SER A 124 -8.25 -11.04 -2.68
N LEU A 125 -8.42 -9.96 -1.93
CA LEU A 125 -8.00 -9.88 -0.52
C LEU A 125 -8.95 -10.62 0.45
N ALA A 126 -9.95 -11.36 -0.06
CA ALA A 126 -10.97 -12.02 0.75
C ALA A 126 -10.41 -13.19 1.60
N GLU A 127 -11.05 -13.38 2.76
CA GLU A 127 -10.68 -14.33 3.82
C GLU A 127 -11.38 -15.69 3.67
N PRO A 128 -10.70 -16.70 3.12
CA PRO A 128 -10.63 -17.89 3.95
C PRO A 128 -9.17 -18.15 4.20
N ARG A 129 -8.63 -17.59 5.29
CA ARG A 129 -7.25 -17.87 5.71
C ARG A 129 -7.07 -19.37 5.85
N THR A 130 -6.20 -19.96 5.05
CA THR A 130 -5.74 -21.33 5.27
C THR A 130 -4.66 -21.33 6.36
N ALA A 131 -4.47 -22.48 7.01
CA ALA A 131 -3.43 -22.61 8.04
C ALA A 131 -2.00 -22.48 7.46
N ARG A 132 -1.83 -22.67 6.14
CA ARG A 132 -0.54 -22.61 5.44
C ARG A 132 -0.74 -21.96 4.06
N PRO A 133 -0.35 -20.69 3.88
CA PRO A 133 -0.39 -20.08 2.56
C PRO A 133 0.65 -20.75 1.64
N THR A 134 0.41 -20.70 0.33
CA THR A 134 1.34 -21.22 -0.68
C THR A 134 2.66 -20.43 -0.68
N ALA A 135 2.60 -19.13 -0.42
CA ALA A 135 3.76 -18.28 -0.20
C ALA A 135 3.51 -17.27 0.92
N LEU A 136 4.55 -16.96 1.68
CA LEU A 136 4.56 -15.96 2.74
C LEU A 136 5.74 -15.01 2.53
N VAL A 137 5.45 -13.72 2.41
CA VAL A 137 6.44 -12.64 2.38
C VAL A 137 6.42 -11.94 3.73
N ARG A 138 7.56 -11.88 4.43
CA ARG A 138 7.68 -11.22 5.74
C ARG A 138 8.55 -9.97 5.64
N LEU A 139 8.01 -8.84 6.05
CA LEU A 139 8.69 -7.53 5.96
C LEU A 139 8.64 -6.84 7.32
N ASP A 140 9.59 -5.97 7.60
CA ASP A 140 9.36 -4.90 8.59
C ASP A 140 8.63 -3.72 7.92
N THR A 141 8.12 -2.81 8.75
CA THR A 141 7.35 -1.66 8.26
C THR A 141 8.14 -0.78 7.30
N GLU A 142 9.46 -0.62 7.53
CA GLU A 142 10.33 0.22 6.72
C GLU A 142 10.53 -0.35 5.31
N THR A 143 10.78 -1.65 5.22
CA THR A 143 10.89 -2.37 3.96
C THR A 143 9.57 -2.37 3.22
N ALA A 144 8.45 -2.56 3.92
CA ALA A 144 7.12 -2.64 3.32
C ALA A 144 6.72 -1.35 2.58
N TRP A 145 6.77 -0.20 3.25
CA TRP A 145 6.34 1.04 2.60
C TRP A 145 7.30 1.45 1.46
N ARG A 146 8.62 1.23 1.62
CA ARG A 146 9.59 1.49 0.56
C ARG A 146 9.39 0.57 -0.64
N LEU A 147 8.99 -0.68 -0.43
CA LEU A 147 8.67 -1.61 -1.52
C LEU A 147 7.48 -1.10 -2.34
N CYS A 148 6.36 -0.81 -1.67
CA CYS A 148 5.13 -0.33 -2.29
C CYS A 148 5.33 0.99 -3.07
N THR A 149 6.31 1.81 -2.67
CA THR A 149 6.61 3.12 -3.27
C THR A 149 7.81 3.11 -4.22
N ARG A 150 8.33 1.92 -4.56
CA ARG A 150 9.55 1.74 -5.39
C ARG A 150 10.81 2.42 -4.82
N GLY A 151 10.85 2.68 -3.52
CA GLY A 151 12.04 3.16 -2.80
C GLY A 151 13.13 2.09 -2.62
N ILE A 152 12.81 0.81 -2.84
CA ILE A 152 13.75 -0.31 -2.90
C ILE A 152 13.42 -1.25 -4.05
N GLN A 153 14.41 -2.03 -4.49
CA GLN A 153 14.19 -3.08 -5.49
C GLN A 153 13.47 -4.29 -4.87
N PRO A 154 12.56 -4.97 -5.60
CA PRO A 154 11.85 -6.15 -5.11
C PRO A 154 12.77 -7.24 -4.53
N ALA A 155 13.93 -7.44 -5.14
CA ALA A 155 14.93 -8.41 -4.66
C ALA A 155 15.39 -8.16 -3.21
N THR A 156 15.34 -6.91 -2.74
CA THR A 156 15.68 -6.53 -1.37
C THR A 156 14.67 -7.06 -0.36
N ALA A 157 13.39 -7.15 -0.75
CA ALA A 157 12.30 -7.62 0.09
C ALA A 157 12.23 -9.16 0.20
N LEU A 158 12.86 -9.89 -0.73
CA LEU A 158 12.80 -11.36 -0.81
C LEU A 158 13.66 -12.09 0.23
N ALA A 159 14.36 -11.38 1.11
CA ALA A 159 15.24 -12.00 2.11
C ALA A 159 14.50 -12.86 3.16
N ARG A 160 13.16 -12.75 3.25
CA ARG A 160 12.33 -13.47 4.24
C ARG A 160 11.05 -14.01 3.59
N VAL A 161 11.24 -15.03 2.75
CA VAL A 161 10.16 -15.70 2.02
C VAL A 161 10.09 -17.17 2.44
N ASP A 162 8.88 -17.64 2.73
CA ASP A 162 8.55 -19.06 2.90
C ASP A 162 7.60 -19.52 1.78
N GLY A 163 7.75 -20.75 1.29
CA GLY A 163 6.86 -21.32 0.26
C GLY A 163 7.32 -21.07 -1.18
N GLU A 164 6.35 -20.91 -2.11
CA GLU A 164 6.63 -20.74 -3.54
C GLU A 164 7.26 -19.38 -3.86
N ARG A 165 8.51 -19.42 -4.34
CA ARG A 165 9.31 -18.23 -4.60
C ARG A 165 8.74 -17.35 -5.71
N ASP A 166 8.26 -17.93 -6.80
CA ASP A 166 7.73 -17.16 -7.95
C ASP A 166 6.50 -16.34 -7.56
N LEU A 167 5.66 -16.87 -6.66
CA LEU A 167 4.50 -16.17 -6.10
C LEU A 167 4.94 -15.02 -5.17
N ALA A 168 5.94 -15.25 -4.33
CA ALA A 168 6.50 -14.21 -3.47
C ALA A 168 7.16 -13.09 -4.28
N GLU A 169 7.89 -13.44 -5.35
CA GLU A 169 8.48 -12.50 -6.30
C GLU A 169 7.41 -11.68 -7.01
N ALA A 170 6.30 -12.30 -7.39
CA ALA A 170 5.16 -11.59 -7.96
C ALA A 170 4.54 -10.59 -6.98
N ALA A 171 4.31 -11.00 -5.73
CA ALA A 171 3.80 -10.09 -4.69
C ALA A 171 4.77 -8.92 -4.41
N CYS A 172 6.09 -9.16 -4.46
CA CYS A 172 7.09 -8.11 -4.26
C CYS A 172 7.19 -7.11 -5.42
N ARG A 173 6.52 -7.34 -6.56
CA ARG A 173 6.38 -6.33 -7.62
C ARG A 173 5.27 -5.31 -7.33
N ILE A 174 4.66 -5.36 -6.15
CA ILE A 174 3.61 -4.43 -5.73
C ILE A 174 4.05 -2.97 -5.89
N VAL A 175 3.14 -2.18 -6.45
CA VAL A 175 3.31 -0.74 -6.56
C VAL A 175 2.00 -0.06 -6.19
N SER A 176 2.09 0.97 -5.35
CA SER A 176 0.96 1.65 -4.75
C SER A 176 1.16 3.18 -4.77
N ILE A 177 1.67 3.70 -5.88
CA ILE A 177 1.92 5.13 -6.09
C ILE A 177 1.19 5.61 -7.35
N VAL A 178 0.92 6.91 -7.38
CA VAL A 178 0.40 7.60 -8.55
C VAL A 178 1.51 7.82 -9.58
N TYR A 179 1.21 7.60 -10.86
CA TYR A 179 2.13 7.82 -11.98
C TYR A 179 1.75 9.06 -12.77
#